data_AF-A0A8K0PAU3-F1
#
_entry.id   AF-A0A8K0PAU3-F1
#
_cell.length_a   1.000
_cell.length_b   1.000
_cell.length_c   1.000
_cell.angle_alpha   90.00
_cell.angle_beta   90.00
_cell.angle_gamma   90.00
#
_symmetry.space_group_name_H-M   'P 1'
#
loop_
_entity.id
_entity.type
_entity.pdbx_description
1 polymer ?
#
loop_
_entity_poly.entity_id
_entity_poly.type
_entity_poly.pdbx_seq_one_letter_code
_entity_poly.pdbx_strand_id
1 'polypeptide(L)'
;MMDLLERWRWTLLEMFQRLEKLFGVRYSNYCQRWGCKNIEAILDKQPYSEDFKVIESECIGYVEKRMGSQLRNIKNSAMLRGKAKLTDGLIKKLTKYYGLAIRQNVDSVSDMKKAVMATYCH
;
A
#
# COMPACT_ATOMS: atom_id res chain seq x y z
N MET A 1 -13.45 -30.73 5.54
CA MET A 1 -12.57 -29.94 6.43
C MET A 1 -11.26 -29.76 5.68
N MET A 2 -10.98 -28.56 5.13
CA MET A 2 -9.75 -28.34 4.37
C MET A 2 -8.56 -28.19 5.34
N ASP A 3 -7.49 -28.89 5.02
CA ASP A 3 -6.28 -28.98 5.84
C ASP A 3 -5.54 -27.64 5.88
N LEU A 4 -4.95 -27.29 7.03
CA LEU A 4 -4.31 -25.98 7.24
C LEU A 4 -3.12 -25.73 6.30
N LEU A 5 -2.55 -26.79 5.74
CA LEU A 5 -1.47 -26.78 4.76
C LEU A 5 -1.93 -26.39 3.33
N GLU A 6 -3.18 -26.65 2.96
CA GLU A 6 -3.70 -26.25 1.64
C GLU A 6 -3.93 -24.73 1.54
N ARG A 7 -3.96 -24.03 2.67
CA ARG A 7 -4.28 -22.59 2.75
C ARG A 7 -3.20 -21.68 2.17
N TRP A 8 -1.99 -22.20 1.94
CA TRP A 8 -0.83 -21.44 1.44
C TRP A 8 -0.38 -21.82 0.02
N ARG A 9 -1.13 -22.66 -0.69
CA ARG A 9 -0.74 -23.20 -2.01
C ARG A 9 -1.43 -22.56 -3.22
N TRP A 10 -2.33 -21.60 -3.00
CA TRP A 10 -3.13 -21.00 -4.05
C TRP A 10 -2.46 -19.75 -4.60
N THR A 11 -2.37 -19.66 -5.92
CA THR A 11 -2.04 -18.43 -6.62
C THR A 11 -3.17 -17.42 -6.48
N LEU A 12 -2.85 -16.12 -6.61
CA LEU A 12 -3.85 -15.06 -6.49
C LEU A 12 -4.97 -15.20 -7.52
N LEU A 13 -4.65 -15.68 -8.73
CA LEU A 13 -5.62 -15.95 -9.79
C LEU A 13 -6.63 -17.02 -9.37
N GLU A 14 -6.15 -18.15 -8.82
CA GLU A 14 -7.04 -19.22 -8.37
C GLU A 14 -7.90 -18.76 -7.19
N MET A 15 -7.38 -17.90 -6.30
CA MET A 15 -8.18 -17.32 -5.22
C MET A 15 -9.35 -16.48 -5.76
N PHE A 16 -9.14 -15.69 -6.81
CA PHE A 16 -10.16 -14.82 -7.39
C PHE A 16 -11.25 -15.66 -8.08
N GLN A 17 -10.84 -16.58 -8.95
CA GLN A 17 -11.76 -17.48 -9.67
C GLN A 17 -12.57 -18.36 -8.71
N ARG A 18 -11.94 -18.82 -7.63
CA ARG A 18 -12.62 -19.64 -6.63
C ARG A 18 -13.74 -18.89 -5.90
N LEU A 19 -13.54 -17.61 -5.57
CA LEU A 19 -14.56 -16.80 -4.90
C LEU A 19 -15.77 -16.57 -5.80
N GLU A 20 -15.53 -16.28 -7.08
CA GLU A 20 -16.60 -16.15 -8.06
C GLU A 20 -17.37 -17.47 -8.19
N LYS A 21 -16.67 -18.60 -8.32
CA LYS A 21 -17.30 -19.91 -8.50
C LYS A 21 -18.11 -20.36 -7.29
N LEU A 22 -17.60 -20.14 -6.08
CA LEU A 22 -18.23 -20.65 -4.85
C LEU A 22 -19.29 -19.71 -4.29
N PHE A 23 -19.12 -18.40 -4.45
CA PHE A 23 -19.94 -17.40 -3.78
C PHE A 23 -20.56 -16.37 -4.73
N GLY A 24 -20.19 -16.37 -6.02
CA GLY A 24 -20.64 -15.36 -6.98
C GLY A 24 -20.06 -13.96 -6.71
N VAL A 25 -18.97 -13.86 -5.94
CA VAL A 25 -18.38 -12.59 -5.51
C VAL A 25 -17.07 -12.31 -6.25
N ARG A 26 -16.85 -11.05 -6.62
CA ARG A 26 -15.63 -10.57 -7.29
C ARG A 26 -14.96 -9.46 -6.50
N TYR A 27 -13.64 -9.43 -6.48
CA TYR A 27 -12.86 -8.29 -6.01
C TYR A 27 -12.83 -7.19 -7.05
N SER A 28 -13.40 -6.02 -6.74
CA SER A 28 -13.24 -4.81 -7.55
C SER A 28 -11.90 -4.12 -7.32
N ASN A 29 -11.42 -4.15 -6.08
CA ASN A 29 -10.14 -3.58 -5.69
C ASN A 29 -9.30 -4.66 -5.01
N TYR A 30 -8.00 -4.66 -5.33
CA TYR A 30 -7.03 -5.50 -4.66
C TYR A 30 -5.95 -4.66 -4.01
N CYS A 31 -5.77 -4.82 -2.70
CA CYS A 31 -4.73 -4.14 -1.94
C CYS A 31 -3.48 -5.03 -1.87
N GLN A 32 -2.39 -4.61 -2.51
CA GLN A 32 -1.17 -5.41 -2.53
C GLN A 32 -0.57 -5.61 -1.13
N ARG A 33 -0.18 -6.86 -0.83
CA ARG A 33 0.63 -7.20 0.34
C ARG A 33 2.12 -7.09 -0.02
N TRP A 34 2.91 -6.57 0.91
CA TRP A 34 4.36 -6.45 0.76
C TRP A 34 4.99 -7.82 0.45
N GLY A 35 5.66 -7.92 -0.70
CA GLY A 35 6.31 -9.15 -1.17
C GLY A 35 5.55 -9.94 -2.23
N CYS A 36 4.32 -9.53 -2.61
CA CYS A 36 3.65 -10.08 -3.79
C CYS A 36 4.34 -9.59 -5.06
N LYS A 37 5.11 -10.47 -5.71
CA LYS A 37 5.65 -10.23 -7.06
C LYS A 37 4.59 -10.66 -8.09
N ASN A 38 4.55 -9.99 -9.24
CA ASN A 38 3.77 -10.38 -10.43
C ASN A 38 2.26 -10.11 -10.40
N ILE A 39 1.78 -9.09 -9.67
CA ILE A 39 0.36 -8.71 -9.77
C ILE A 39 -0.01 -8.18 -11.14
N GLU A 40 0.87 -7.43 -11.80
CA GLU A 40 0.65 -6.99 -13.17
C GLU A 40 0.36 -8.18 -14.09
N ALA A 41 1.13 -9.26 -13.97
CA ALA A 41 0.91 -10.49 -14.73
C ALA A 41 -0.39 -11.24 -14.37
N ILE A 42 -1.01 -10.95 -13.22
CA ILE A 42 -2.30 -11.51 -12.81
C ILE A 42 -3.45 -10.59 -13.26
N LEU A 43 -3.28 -9.27 -13.19
CA LEU A 43 -4.22 -8.29 -13.71
C LEU A 43 -4.33 -8.37 -15.23
N ASP A 44 -3.22 -8.63 -15.91
CA ASP A 44 -3.15 -8.85 -17.35
C ASP A 44 -3.93 -10.10 -17.79
N LYS A 45 -3.91 -11.15 -16.95
CA LYS A 45 -4.71 -12.37 -17.17
C LYS A 45 -6.21 -12.19 -16.98
N GLN A 46 -6.66 -11.01 -16.56
CA GLN A 46 -8.07 -10.67 -16.36
C GLN A 46 -8.84 -11.79 -15.64
N PRO A 47 -8.72 -11.90 -14.31
CA PRO A 47 -9.14 -13.07 -13.54
C PRO A 47 -10.64 -13.39 -13.57
N TYR A 48 -11.45 -12.48 -14.13
CA TYR A 48 -12.91 -12.58 -14.23
C TYR A 48 -13.30 -12.57 -15.72
N SER A 49 -13.96 -11.50 -16.20
CA SER A 49 -14.36 -11.29 -17.60
C SER A 49 -13.65 -10.07 -18.20
N GLU A 50 -13.60 -9.96 -19.52
CA GLU A 50 -13.03 -8.79 -20.21
C GLU A 50 -13.65 -7.47 -19.77
N ASP A 51 -14.94 -7.50 -19.42
CA ASP A 51 -15.68 -6.32 -18.95
C ASP A 51 -15.40 -5.95 -17.48
N PHE A 52 -14.64 -6.75 -16.73
CA PHE A 52 -14.41 -6.53 -15.29
C PHE A 52 -12.93 -6.49 -14.93
N LYS A 53 -12.40 -5.26 -14.86
CA LYS A 53 -11.01 -5.00 -14.48
C LYS A 53 -10.86 -4.80 -12.97
N VAL A 54 -9.96 -5.56 -12.37
CA VAL A 54 -9.57 -5.36 -10.97
C VAL A 54 -8.64 -4.16 -10.87
N ILE A 55 -8.96 -3.24 -9.96
CA ILE A 55 -8.16 -2.05 -9.69
C ILE A 55 -7.13 -2.39 -8.62
N GLU A 56 -5.87 -2.10 -8.91
CA GLU A 56 -4.83 -2.15 -7.90
C GLU A 56 -4.93 -0.95 -6.96
N SER A 57 -4.87 -1.22 -5.66
CA SER A 57 -4.82 -0.20 -4.61
C SER A 57 -3.56 -0.37 -3.77
N GLU A 58 -2.90 0.75 -3.46
CA GLU A 58 -1.79 0.77 -2.50
C GLU A 58 -2.31 0.88 -1.07
N CYS A 59 -1.77 0.07 -0.16
CA CYS A 59 -2.07 0.22 1.26
C CYS A 59 -1.44 1.49 1.82
N ILE A 60 -2.14 2.22 2.68
CA ILE A 60 -1.58 3.38 3.41
C ILE A 60 -0.32 2.96 4.19
N GLY A 61 -0.30 1.75 4.77
CA GLY A 61 0.88 1.23 5.46
C GLY A 61 2.07 1.02 4.54
N TYR A 62 1.84 0.75 3.26
CA TYR A 62 2.91 0.70 2.25
C TYR A 62 3.45 2.09 1.93
N VAL A 63 2.55 3.06 1.76
CA VAL A 63 2.89 4.47 1.55
C VAL A 63 3.72 5.03 2.71
N GLU A 64 3.32 4.74 3.96
CA GLU A 64 4.08 5.08 5.17
C GLU A 64 5.49 4.47 5.14
N LYS A 65 5.61 3.17 4.84
CA LYS A 65 6.91 2.50 4.73
C LYS A 65 7.80 3.13 3.67
N ARG A 66 7.25 3.48 2.50
CA ARG A 66 7.97 4.14 1.41
C ARG A 66 8.55 5.47 1.87
N MET A 67 7.73 6.32 2.51
CA MET A 67 8.19 7.60 3.06
C MET A 67 9.31 7.41 4.08
N GLY A 68 9.12 6.51 5.05
CA GLY A 68 10.13 6.24 6.07
C GLY A 68 11.46 5.75 5.49
N SER A 69 11.42 4.91 4.45
CA SER A 69 12.61 4.41 3.78
C SER A 69 13.33 5.50 3.00
N GLN A 70 12.61 6.37 2.30
CA GLN A 70 13.21 7.51 1.61
C GLN A 70 13.87 8.49 2.58
N LEU A 71 13.22 8.79 3.71
CA LEU A 71 13.79 9.63 4.75
C LEU A 71 15.05 9.02 5.38
N ARG A 72 15.08 7.70 5.59
CA ARG A 72 16.29 7.00 6.07
C ARG A 72 17.41 7.01 5.03
N ASN A 73 17.08 6.88 3.74
CA ASN A 73 18.05 7.00 2.67
C ASN A 73 18.67 8.40 2.65
N ILE A 74 17.85 9.45 2.74
CA ILE A 74 18.31 10.85 2.84
C ILE A 74 19.17 11.06 4.08
N LYS A 75 18.75 10.55 5.24
CA LYS A 75 19.55 10.60 6.48
C LYS A 75 20.95 10.01 6.29
N ASN A 76 21.07 8.95 5.49
CA ASN A 76 22.32 8.23 5.27
C ASN A 76 23.15 8.80 4.11
N SER A 77 22.51 9.34 3.07
CA SER A 77 23.16 9.84 1.86
C SER A 77 23.52 11.31 1.95
N ALA A 78 22.66 12.13 2.54
CA ALA A 78 22.96 13.52 2.79
C ALA A 78 23.81 13.59 4.06
N MET A 79 25.02 14.14 3.94
CA MET A 79 25.84 14.54 5.09
C MET A 79 25.18 15.74 5.80
N LEU A 80 23.98 15.55 6.35
CA LEU A 80 23.23 16.53 7.12
C LEU A 80 23.99 16.78 8.44
N ARG A 81 25.08 17.55 8.35
CA ARG A 81 25.88 18.03 9.48
C ARG A 81 25.26 19.36 9.93
N GLY A 82 24.55 19.36 11.06
CA GLY A 82 23.94 20.57 11.64
C GLY A 82 22.97 20.30 12.80
N LYS A 83 22.44 21.37 13.42
CA LYS A 83 21.52 21.36 14.58
C LYS A 83 20.14 20.73 14.30
N ALA A 84 19.76 20.53 13.04
CA ALA A 84 18.49 19.92 12.62
C ALA A 84 18.72 18.59 11.89
N LYS A 85 19.35 17.63 12.59
CA LYS A 85 19.63 16.30 12.02
C LYS A 85 18.35 15.49 11.93
N LEU A 86 18.13 14.83 10.79
CA LEU A 86 17.04 13.87 10.64
C LEU A 86 17.31 12.64 11.53
N THR A 87 16.58 12.53 12.64
CA THR A 87 16.69 11.41 13.60
C THR A 87 15.67 10.32 13.29
N ASP A 88 15.91 9.07 13.72
CA ASP A 88 14.93 8.00 13.52
C ASP A 88 13.60 8.27 14.23
N GLY A 89 13.65 8.98 15.37
CA GLY A 89 12.45 9.44 16.08
C GLY A 89 11.64 10.42 15.24
N LEU A 90 12.30 11.40 14.61
CA LEU A 90 11.64 12.36 13.72
C LEU A 90 11.09 11.68 12.47
N ILE A 91 11.85 10.77 11.86
CA ILE A 91 11.38 9.97 10.71
C ILE A 91 10.10 9.20 11.08
N LYS A 92 10.09 8.51 12.23
CA LYS A 92 8.90 7.77 12.70
C LYS A 92 7.69 8.70 12.87
N LYS A 93 7.87 9.90 13.43
CA LYS A 93 6.80 10.89 13.59
C LYS A 93 6.28 11.38 12.24
N LEU A 94 7.17 11.82 11.34
CA LEU A 94 6.81 12.29 10.00
C LEU A 94 6.07 11.22 9.19
N THR A 95 6.57 9.98 9.21
CA THR A 95 5.89 8.84 8.56
C THR A 95 4.48 8.62 9.12
N LYS A 96 4.30 8.71 10.45
CA LYS A 96 2.99 8.54 11.08
C LYS A 96 2.04 9.69 10.75
N TYR A 97 2.51 10.93 10.77
CA TYR A 97 1.70 12.09 10.40
C TYR A 97 1.26 12.05 8.95
N TYR A 98 2.16 11.66 8.05
CA TYR A 98 1.84 11.50 6.63
C TYR A 98 0.72 10.48 6.40
N GLY A 99 0.80 9.29 7.01
CA GLY A 99 -0.27 8.31 6.90
C GLY A 99 -1.54 8.72 7.63
N LEU A 100 -1.45 9.47 8.73
CA LEU A 100 -2.64 10.02 9.41
C LEU A 100 -3.36 11.04 8.53
N ALA A 101 -2.63 11.95 7.86
CA ALA A 101 -3.18 12.92 6.93
C ALA A 101 -3.97 12.26 5.80
N ILE A 102 -3.46 11.14 5.27
CA ILE A 102 -4.18 10.34 4.26
C ILE A 102 -5.46 9.73 4.85
N ARG A 103 -5.37 9.06 6.01
CA ARG A 103 -6.53 8.40 6.65
C ARG A 103 -7.65 9.36 7.02
N GLN A 104 -7.31 10.59 7.41
CA GLN A 104 -8.28 11.59 7.85
C GLN A 104 -8.97 12.32 6.68
N ASN A 105 -8.44 12.21 5.46
CA ASN A 105 -8.93 12.96 4.30
C ASN A 105 -9.23 12.04 3.11
N VAL A 106 -9.72 10.83 3.37
CA VAL A 106 -10.02 9.83 2.32
C VAL A 106 -11.09 10.29 1.33
N ASP A 107 -11.99 11.18 1.77
CA ASP A 107 -13.13 11.65 0.96
C ASP A 107 -12.79 12.85 0.08
N SER A 108 -11.61 13.48 0.24
CA SER A 108 -11.22 14.69 -0.47
C SER A 108 -9.74 14.68 -0.82
N VAL A 109 -9.42 14.50 -2.11
CA VAL A 109 -8.05 14.57 -2.63
C VAL A 109 -7.43 15.96 -2.38
N SER A 110 -8.25 17.02 -2.46
CA SER A 110 -7.80 18.39 -2.20
C SER A 110 -7.34 18.56 -0.76
N ASP A 111 -8.15 18.11 0.20
CA ASP A 111 -7.83 18.27 1.62
C ASP A 111 -6.74 17.30 2.06
N MET A 112 -6.67 16.11 1.46
CA MET A 112 -5.54 15.20 1.64
C MET A 112 -4.21 15.86 1.23
N LYS A 113 -4.17 16.51 0.06
CA LYS A 113 -2.97 17.23 -0.39
C LYS A 113 -2.58 18.35 0.58
N LYS A 114 -3.55 19.13 1.06
CA LYS A 114 -3.32 20.20 2.05
C LYS A 114 -2.79 19.63 3.36
N ALA A 115 -3.41 18.56 3.89
CA ALA A 115 -3.02 17.93 5.14
C ALA A 115 -1.63 17.30 5.05
N VAL A 116 -1.31 16.62 3.93
CA VAL A 116 0.03 16.10 3.67
C VAL A 116 1.06 17.23 3.62
N MET A 117 0.76 18.32 2.93
CA MET A 117 1.69 19.47 2.86
C MET A 117 1.87 20.14 4.23
N ALA A 118 0.84 20.18 5.07
CA ALA A 118 0.96 20.69 6.44
C ALA A 118 1.95 19.85 7.28
N THR A 119 2.12 18.55 7.00
CA THR A 119 3.13 17.73 7.70
C THR A 119 4.57 18.13 7.39
N TYR A 120 4.82 18.82 6.27
CA TYR A 120 6.15 19.34 5.92
C TYR A 120 6.55 20.55 6.76
N CYS A 121 5.57 21.37 7.17
CA CYS A 121 5.79 22.59 7.93
C CYS A 121 5.75 22.38 9.46
N HIS A 122 5.85 21.14 9.93
CA HIS A 122 5.68 20.76 11.33
C HIS A 122 6.96 20.90 12.16
#